data_AF-A0A6S7LR24-F1
#
_entry.id   AF-A0A6S7LR24-F1
#
_cell.length_a   1.000
_cell.length_b   1.000
_cell.length_c   1.000
_cell.angle_alpha   90.00
_cell.angle_beta   90.00
_cell.angle_gamma   90.00
#
_symmetry.space_group_name_H-M   'P 1'
#
loop_
_entity.id
_entity.type
_entity.pdbx_description
1 polymer ?
#
loop_
_entity_poly.entity_id
_entity_poly.type
_entity_poly.pdbx_seq_one_letter_code
_entity_poly.pdbx_strand_id
1 'polypeptide(L)'
;MATSLLEFASFDAENRENIEIRWQRWFMRFENLLIAHDIKDKKRKRALLLYYIGESTLNIFETLPETGTEDDYEEACQALNEHFKPRKNTSFELFKFRKTNQLVDETLDQYH
;
A
#
# COMPACT_ATOMS: atom_id res chain seq x y z
N MET A 1 4.16 33.73 -5.92
CA MET A 1 3.26 32.83 -6.65
C MET A 1 2.84 31.73 -5.69
N ALA A 2 1.56 31.66 -5.33
CA ALA A 2 1.07 30.59 -4.48
C ALA A 2 1.05 29.31 -5.31
N THR A 3 2.05 28.45 -5.16
CA THR A 3 1.96 27.05 -5.57
C THR A 3 0.97 26.40 -4.61
N SER A 4 -0.33 26.52 -4.92
CA SER A 4 -1.36 25.70 -4.31
C SER A 4 -0.94 24.24 -4.45
N LEU A 5 -0.77 23.55 -3.32
CA LEU A 5 -0.58 22.11 -3.29
C LEU A 5 -1.70 21.47 -4.11
N LEU A 6 -1.32 20.52 -4.97
CA LEU A 6 -2.25 19.88 -5.90
C LEU A 6 -3.34 19.15 -5.12
N GLU A 7 -4.53 19.12 -5.71
CA GLU A 7 -5.65 18.36 -5.19
C GLU A 7 -5.39 16.86 -5.43
N PHE A 8 -4.73 16.24 -4.47
CA PHE A 8 -4.48 14.80 -4.45
C PHE A 8 -5.18 14.19 -3.24
N ALA A 9 -6.13 13.30 -3.49
CA ALA A 9 -6.95 12.70 -2.46
C ALA A 9 -6.10 11.85 -1.51
N SER A 10 -6.33 12.02 -0.20
CA SER A 10 -5.68 11.24 0.84
C SER A 10 -6.09 9.77 0.80
N PHE A 11 -5.25 8.91 1.38
CA PHE A 11 -5.58 7.50 1.51
C PHE A 11 -6.51 7.30 2.72
N ASP A 12 -7.62 6.62 2.48
CA ASP A 12 -8.57 6.22 3.52
C ASP A 12 -8.26 4.80 3.98
N ALA A 13 -7.57 4.71 5.11
CA ALA A 13 -7.17 3.47 5.77
C ALA A 13 -8.28 2.84 6.64
N GLU A 14 -9.40 3.52 6.88
CA GLU A 14 -10.49 3.01 7.73
C GLU A 14 -11.29 1.94 7.00
N ASN A 15 -11.49 2.12 5.70
CA ASN A 15 -12.11 1.09 4.87
C ASN A 15 -11.12 -0.05 4.55
N ARG A 16 -11.36 -1.20 5.17
CA ARG A 16 -10.51 -2.41 5.07
C ARG A 16 -10.77 -3.27 3.83
N GLU A 17 -11.81 -2.97 3.05
CA GLU A 17 -12.12 -3.74 1.84
C GLU A 17 -11.07 -3.50 0.76
N ASN A 18 -10.44 -4.59 0.28
CA ASN A 18 -9.39 -4.54 -0.73
C ASN A 18 -8.29 -3.51 -0.42
N ILE A 19 -7.96 -3.34 0.87
CA ILE A 19 -7.07 -2.27 1.35
C ILE A 19 -5.71 -2.29 0.64
N GLU A 20 -5.17 -3.48 0.35
CA GLU A 20 -3.93 -3.64 -0.43
C GLU A 20 -4.04 -3.06 -1.85
N ILE A 21 -5.09 -3.43 -2.59
CA ILE A 21 -5.29 -3.00 -3.97
C ILE A 21 -5.51 -1.48 -4.01
N ARG A 22 -6.28 -0.95 -3.05
CA ARG A 22 -6.49 0.49 -2.91
C ARG A 22 -5.19 1.21 -2.58
N TRP A 23 -4.41 0.67 -1.65
CA TRP A 23 -3.10 1.21 -1.27
C TRP A 23 -2.15 1.23 -2.47
N GLN A 24 -1.97 0.10 -3.17
CA GLN A 24 -1.12 0.02 -4.36
C GLN A 24 -1.56 1.01 -5.45
N ARG A 25 -2.86 1.14 -5.71
CA ARG A 25 -3.39 2.10 -6.68
C ARG A 25 -3.14 3.54 -6.25
N TRP A 26 -3.29 3.86 -4.96
CA TRP A 26 -3.01 5.18 -4.42
C TRP A 26 -1.51 5.51 -4.51
N PHE A 27 -0.65 4.58 -4.09
CA PHE A 27 0.80 4.72 -4.12
C PHE A 27 1.32 4.93 -5.55
N MET A 28 0.82 4.16 -6.52
CA MET A 28 1.15 4.37 -7.94
C MET A 28 0.77 5.77 -8.44
N ARG A 29 -0.40 6.29 -8.03
CA ARG A 29 -0.80 7.67 -8.39
C ARG A 29 0.09 8.71 -7.73
N PHE A 30 0.52 8.47 -6.49
CA PHE A 30 1.46 9.34 -5.77
C PHE A 30 2.84 9.36 -6.47
N GLU A 31 3.38 8.21 -6.86
CA GLU A 31 4.63 8.15 -7.62
C GLU A 31 4.54 8.89 -8.96
N ASN A 32 3.43 8.73 -9.68
CA ASN A 32 3.17 9.49 -10.91
C ASN A 32 3.13 11.00 -10.66
N LEU A 33 2.59 11.46 -9.52
CA LEU A 33 2.60 12.87 -9.14
C LEU A 33 4.03 13.36 -8.93
N LEU A 34 4.87 12.59 -8.23
CA LEU A 34 6.28 12.93 -8.02
C LEU A 34 7.06 13.04 -9.34
N ILE A 35 6.82 12.10 -10.27
CA ILE A 35 7.45 12.10 -11.60
C ILE A 35 6.98 13.31 -12.41
N ALA A 36 5.67 13.59 -12.43
CA ALA A 36 5.10 14.71 -13.19
C ALA A 36 5.65 16.09 -12.73
N HIS A 37 6.08 16.19 -11.47
CA HIS A 37 6.61 17.44 -10.89
C HIS A 37 8.14 17.46 -10.77
N ASP A 38 8.82 16.48 -11.37
CA ASP A 38 10.28 16.33 -11.33
C ASP A 38 10.87 16.35 -9.90
N ILE A 39 10.16 15.78 -8.94
CA ILE A 39 10.59 15.77 -7.54
C ILE A 39 11.59 14.63 -7.35
N LYS A 40 12.87 15.00 -7.25
CA LYS A 40 13.99 14.04 -7.16
C LYS A 40 14.53 13.85 -5.74
N ASP A 41 14.44 14.90 -4.93
CA ASP A 41 14.99 14.90 -3.57
C ASP A 41 14.25 13.94 -2.64
N LYS A 42 14.98 13.05 -1.96
CA LYS A 42 14.42 11.98 -1.11
C LYS A 42 13.68 12.56 0.09
N LYS A 43 14.26 13.56 0.75
CA LYS A 43 13.65 14.25 1.89
C LYS A 43 12.32 14.88 1.50
N ARG A 44 12.28 15.57 0.36
CA ARG A 44 11.04 16.14 -0.19
C ARG A 44 10.01 15.07 -0.55
N LYS A 45 10.42 13.94 -1.14
CA LYS A 45 9.51 12.82 -1.42
C LYS A 45 8.87 12.26 -0.16
N ARG A 46 9.66 12.05 0.90
CA ARG A 46 9.17 11.57 2.20
C ARG A 46 8.19 12.55 2.82
N ALA A 47 8.52 13.84 2.84
CA ALA A 47 7.62 14.87 3.37
C ALA A 47 6.29 14.91 2.60
N LEU A 48 6.34 14.79 1.26
CA LEU A 48 5.12 14.77 0.44
C LEU A 48 4.30 13.50 0.66
N LEU A 49 4.94 12.34 0.84
CA LEU A 49 4.26 11.10 1.14
C LEU A 49 3.44 11.26 2.41
N LEU A 50 4.07 11.69 3.50
CA LEU A 50 3.41 11.88 4.80
C LEU A 50 2.36 12.98 4.78
N TYR A 51 2.55 14.02 3.97
CA TYR A 51 1.56 15.09 3.81
C TYR A 51 0.29 14.60 3.10
N TYR A 52 0.44 13.82 2.01
CA TYR A 52 -0.70 13.39 1.20
C TYR A 52 -1.38 12.12 1.70
N ILE A 53 -0.73 11.31 2.54
CA ILE A 53 -1.27 10.00 2.96
C ILE A 53 -2.52 10.11 3.84
N GLY A 54 -2.77 11.27 4.46
CA GLY A 54 -3.91 11.53 5.32
C GLY A 54 -3.67 11.17 6.79
N GLU A 55 -4.44 11.79 7.68
CA GLU A 55 -4.23 11.73 9.14
C GLU A 55 -4.36 10.32 9.71
N SER A 56 -5.39 9.56 9.32
CA SER A 56 -5.59 8.19 9.80
C SER A 56 -4.41 7.28 9.45
N THR A 57 -3.83 7.46 8.26
CA THR A 57 -2.67 6.67 7.81
C THR A 57 -1.36 7.16 8.40
N LEU A 58 -1.23 8.47 8.65
CA LEU A 58 -0.09 9.04 9.34
C LEU A 58 0.01 8.50 10.78
N ASN A 59 -1.11 8.41 11.49
CA ASN A 59 -1.15 7.82 12.83
C ASN A 59 -0.68 6.35 12.81
N ILE A 60 -1.04 5.59 11.78
CA ILE A 60 -0.53 4.22 11.59
C ILE A 60 0.99 4.27 11.38
N PHE A 61 1.48 5.15 10.50
CA PHE A 61 2.90 5.28 10.20
C PHE A 61 3.74 5.58 11.45
N GLU A 62 3.28 6.46 12.34
CA GLU A 62 3.97 6.78 13.59
C GLU A 62 4.09 5.59 14.55
N THR A 63 3.21 4.58 14.41
CA THR A 63 3.28 3.35 15.21
C THR A 63 4.15 2.25 14.60
N LEU A 64 4.59 2.41 13.35
CA LEU A 64 5.38 1.38 12.67
C LEU A 64 6.84 1.39 13.17
N PRO A 65 7.42 0.20 13.42
CA PRO A 65 8.85 0.10 13.65
C PRO A 65 9.60 0.35 12.32
N GLU A 66 10.87 0.78 12.41
CA GLU A 66 11.78 0.83 11.26
C GLU A 66 11.31 1.73 10.11
N THR A 67 10.82 2.93 10.43
CA THR A 67 10.41 3.94 9.43
C THR A 67 11.56 4.75 8.84
N GLY A 68 12.81 4.43 9.20
CA GLY A 68 14.02 5.14 8.75
C GLY A 68 14.17 6.57 9.24
N THR A 69 15.22 7.25 8.78
CA THR A 69 15.48 8.67 9.06
C THR A 69 14.71 9.59 8.09
N GLU A 70 14.81 10.92 8.28
CA GLU A 70 14.13 11.91 7.44
C GLU A 70 14.51 11.83 5.94
N ASP A 71 15.66 11.25 5.62
CA ASP A 71 16.16 11.13 4.24
C ASP A 71 15.83 9.77 3.61
N ASP A 72 15.28 8.83 4.40
CA ASP A 72 15.01 7.45 3.97
C ASP A 72 13.57 7.32 3.46
N TYR A 73 13.34 7.81 2.24
CA TYR A 73 12.05 7.65 1.56
C TYR A 73 11.71 6.16 1.31
N GLU A 74 12.71 5.36 0.95
CA GLU A 74 12.54 3.95 0.59
C GLU A 74 12.07 3.12 1.79
N GLU A 75 12.64 3.36 2.98
CA GLU A 75 12.23 2.69 4.21
C GLU A 75 10.82 3.07 4.65
N ALA A 76 10.43 4.35 4.54
CA ALA A 76 9.04 4.77 4.78
C ALA A 76 8.06 4.06 3.84
N CYS A 77 8.39 3.98 2.54
CA CYS A 77 7.55 3.29 1.56
C CYS A 77 7.45 1.80 1.89
N GLN A 78 8.56 1.17 2.26
CA GLN A 78 8.59 -0.24 2.62
C GLN A 78 7.73 -0.52 3.85
N ALA A 79 7.86 0.27 4.92
CA ALA A 79 7.08 0.11 6.14
C ALA A 79 5.56 0.20 5.87
N LEU A 80 5.14 1.19 5.08
CA LEU A 80 3.73 1.34 4.69
C LEU A 80 3.25 0.21 3.79
N ASN A 81 4.05 -0.17 2.78
CA ASN A 81 3.73 -1.29 1.91
C ASN A 81 3.58 -2.59 2.68
N GLU A 82 4.45 -2.85 3.65
CA GLU A 82 4.40 -4.05 4.48
C GLU A 82 3.19 -4.04 5.43
N HIS A 83 2.86 -2.89 6.01
CA HIS A 83 1.66 -2.74 6.84
C HIS A 83 0.36 -3.02 6.06
N PHE A 84 0.26 -2.51 4.82
CA PHE A 84 -0.94 -2.68 3.98
C PHE A 84 -0.93 -3.95 3.14
N LYS A 85 0.18 -4.68 3.10
CA LYS A 85 0.23 -6.02 2.51
C LYS A 85 -0.67 -6.94 3.34
N PRO A 86 -1.51 -7.77 2.72
CA PRO A 86 -2.26 -8.75 3.48
C PRO A 86 -1.23 -9.66 4.15
N ARG A 87 -1.29 -9.75 5.48
CA ARG A 87 -0.74 -10.91 6.17
C ARG A 87 -1.40 -12.11 5.50
N LYS A 88 -0.64 -12.87 4.69
CA LYS A 88 -1.14 -14.10 4.06
C LYS A 88 -1.80 -14.91 5.17
N ASN A 89 -3.13 -14.91 5.19
CA ASN A 89 -3.87 -15.65 6.18
C ASN A 89 -3.78 -17.09 5.72
N THR A 90 -2.75 -17.81 6.16
CA THR A 90 -2.54 -19.22 5.85
C THR A 90 -3.82 -20.01 6.14
N SER A 91 -4.58 -19.59 7.16
CA SER A 91 -5.91 -20.12 7.49
C SER A 91 -6.98 -19.89 6.42
N PHE A 92 -6.97 -18.76 5.70
CA PHE A 92 -7.89 -18.47 4.61
C PHE A 92 -7.53 -19.29 3.35
N GLU A 93 -6.24 -19.37 3.02
CA GLU A 93 -5.76 -20.23 1.93
C GLU A 93 -6.00 -21.72 2.25
N LEU A 94 -5.77 -22.14 3.49
CA LEU A 94 -6.12 -23.49 3.97
C LEU A 94 -7.62 -23.73 3.94
N PHE A 95 -8.44 -22.75 4.29
CA PHE A 95 -9.89 -22.87 4.20
C PHE A 95 -10.34 -23.01 2.74
N LYS A 96 -9.76 -22.22 1.82
CA LYS A 96 -10.01 -22.31 0.39
C LYS A 96 -9.58 -23.67 -0.17
N PHE A 97 -8.39 -24.15 0.18
CA PHE A 97 -7.88 -25.49 -0.16
C PHE A 97 -8.70 -26.64 0.46
N ARG A 98 -9.23 -26.47 1.68
CA ARG A 98 -10.12 -27.47 2.29
C ARG A 98 -11.54 -27.44 1.72
N LYS A 99 -11.92 -26.36 1.04
CA LYS A 99 -13.22 -26.21 0.37
C LYS A 99 -13.19 -26.55 -1.11
N THR A 100 -12.02 -26.66 -1.73
CA THR A 100 -11.90 -27.17 -3.10
C THR A 100 -12.22 -28.66 -3.08
N ASN A 101 -13.27 -29.02 -3.82
CA ASN A 101 -13.58 -30.39 -4.18
C ASN A 101 -13.39 -30.52 -5.68
N GLN A 102 -12.80 -31.63 -6.12
CA GLN A 102 -12.66 -31.94 -7.54
C GLN A 102 -14.04 -31.94 -8.21
N LEU A 103 -14.17 -31.21 -9.31
CA LEU A 103 -15.40 -31.21 -10.09
C LEU A 103 -15.51 -32.52 -10.90
N VAL A 104 -16.74 -32.94 -11.20
CA VAL A 104 -17.03 -34.24 -11.85
C VAL A 104 -16.35 -34.39 -13.22
N ASP A 105 -16.10 -33.26 -13.90
CA ASP A 105 -15.45 -33.21 -15.23
C ASP A 105 -13.98 -32.76 -15.19
N GLU A 106 -13.39 -32.63 -14.00
CA GLU A 106 -11.99 -32.20 -13.83
C GLU A 106 -11.06 -33.42 -13.79
N THR A 107 -10.13 -33.50 -14.75
CA THR A 107 -9.16 -34.58 -14.77
C THR A 107 -8.15 -34.45 -13.63
N LEU A 108 -7.53 -35.56 -13.23
CA LEU A 108 -6.53 -35.57 -12.15
C LEU A 108 -5.39 -34.56 -12.37
N ASP A 109 -4.93 -34.40 -13.62
CA ASP A 109 -3.89 -33.42 -13.99
C ASP A 109 -4.34 -31.96 -13.84
N GLN A 110 -5.64 -31.67 -13.86
CA GLN A 110 -6.19 -30.32 -13.73
C GLN A 110 -6.43 -29.90 -12.27
N TYR A 111 -6.57 -30.88 -11.36
CA TYR A 111 -6.88 -30.67 -9.95
C TYR A 111 -5.63 -30.48 -9.04
N HIS A 112 -4.42 -30.44 -9.62
CA HIS A 112 -3.14 -30.39 -8.89
C HIS A 112 -2.66 -28.97 -8.55
#